data_AF-A0A958YBH6-F1
#
_entry.id   AF-A0A958YBH6-F1
#
_cell.length_a   1.000
_cell.length_b   1.000
_cell.length_c   1.000
_cell.angle_alpha   90.00
_cell.angle_beta   90.00
_cell.angle_gamma   90.00
#
_symmetry.space_group_name_H-M   'P 1'
#
loop_
_entity.id
_entity.type
_entity.pdbx_description
1 polymer ?
#
loop_
_entity_poly.entity_id
_entity_poly.type
_entity_poly.pdbx_seq_one_letter_code
_entity_poly.pdbx_strand_id
1 'polypeptide(L)'
;MSFTPKLFCCLLLFFIVSVGHSQERSCGMLEYMEEQMKDPEFARQYEENQAKFKARLREVLANEDFSQRGAGTIVIPVAVHFPTGNEADRACLEALAQNQIDILNADYTATNADLSNWASASSFYPGVNPGTANISFCLAVSNHPAGLDPELLEGNPCVTIGYDFGGGNNVDANWAGYMNFVVRPIGGSVLGFSPLGGSVAAGQAVTINTFCFGSGAGCPGSSIVPSSPFNLGRTTTHELGHFYNLDHTFAGYSCASDDGIADTPNIDSESYGCPASGSVAACTLGQYSLTMDYMDYVDDPCMYLFTVGQTNVIDTYVSSVLAPQFKPDVCTPPTPGFSIVANDSPVFSCPTSGDDAVFNFTYSTILGFNENTTFSATGLPAGATVSFNPTSLSADGNVTMTVGNIGSTAEGEYT
;
A
#
# COMPACT_ATOMS: atom_id res chain seq x y z
N MET A 1 -54.30 -50.41 -45.66
CA MET A 1 -53.17 -49.64 -46.22
C MET A 1 -52.67 -48.72 -45.11
N SER A 2 -51.43 -48.97 -44.70
CA SER A 2 -50.77 -48.31 -43.57
C SER A 2 -50.29 -46.91 -43.98
N PHE A 3 -50.56 -45.89 -43.15
CA PHE A 3 -49.92 -44.59 -43.24
C PHE A 3 -49.36 -44.21 -41.87
N THR A 4 -48.03 -44.23 -41.78
CA THR A 4 -47.22 -43.77 -40.66
C THR A 4 -46.94 -42.27 -40.80
N PRO A 5 -47.06 -41.44 -39.74
CA PRO A 5 -46.57 -40.08 -39.78
C PRO A 5 -45.06 -40.07 -39.50
N LYS A 6 -44.27 -39.52 -40.43
CA LYS A 6 -42.84 -39.29 -40.25
C LYS A 6 -42.63 -38.09 -39.31
N LEU A 7 -41.91 -38.35 -38.23
CA LEU A 7 -41.39 -37.38 -37.27
C LEU A 7 -40.33 -36.50 -37.97
N PHE A 8 -40.60 -35.21 -38.13
CA PHE A 8 -39.58 -34.22 -38.53
C PHE A 8 -39.05 -33.56 -37.26
N CYS A 9 -37.90 -34.04 -36.78
CA CYS A 9 -37.18 -33.44 -35.67
C CYS A 9 -36.28 -32.33 -36.24
N CYS A 10 -36.75 -31.08 -36.21
CA CYS A 10 -35.90 -29.92 -36.44
C CYS A 10 -35.11 -29.66 -35.15
N LEU A 11 -33.83 -30.04 -35.14
CA LEU A 11 -32.87 -29.59 -34.13
C LEU A 11 -32.58 -28.09 -34.38
N LEU A 12 -33.22 -27.21 -33.60
CA LEU A 12 -32.79 -25.82 -33.47
C LEU A 12 -31.59 -25.79 -32.53
N LEU A 13 -30.38 -25.68 -33.09
CA LEU A 13 -29.19 -25.28 -32.34
C LEU A 13 -29.37 -23.82 -31.91
N PHE A 14 -29.75 -23.61 -30.65
CA PHE A 14 -29.57 -22.31 -29.99
C PHE A 14 -28.07 -22.12 -29.75
N PHE A 15 -27.42 -21.36 -30.62
CA PHE A 15 -26.17 -20.69 -30.26
C PHE A 15 -26.51 -19.65 -29.19
N ILE A 16 -26.30 -20.01 -27.92
CA ILE A 16 -26.21 -19.03 -26.84
C ILE A 16 -24.89 -18.30 -27.09
N VAL A 17 -24.97 -17.14 -27.74
CA VAL A 17 -23.89 -16.17 -27.69
C VAL A 17 -23.94 -15.60 -26.27
N SER A 18 -23.13 -16.16 -25.39
CA SER A 18 -22.82 -15.55 -24.11
C SER A 18 -22.08 -14.24 -24.40
N VAL A 19 -22.81 -13.13 -24.49
CA VAL A 19 -22.22 -11.81 -24.39
C VAL A 19 -21.72 -11.70 -22.96
N GLY A 20 -20.47 -12.07 -22.71
CA GLY A 20 -19.80 -11.75 -21.46
C GLY A 20 -19.72 -10.24 -21.37
N HIS A 21 -20.51 -9.62 -20.50
CA HIS A 21 -20.20 -8.27 -20.06
C HIS A 21 -18.90 -8.37 -19.27
N SER A 22 -17.82 -7.84 -19.84
CA SER A 22 -16.61 -7.56 -19.07
C SER A 22 -17.00 -6.61 -17.94
N GLN A 23 -16.49 -6.86 -16.74
CA GLN A 23 -16.67 -5.91 -15.64
C GLN A 23 -15.96 -4.60 -16.02
N GLU A 24 -16.61 -3.46 -15.82
CA GLU A 24 -16.02 -2.14 -15.98
C GLU A 24 -15.21 -1.77 -14.73
N ARG A 25 -14.16 -0.94 -14.87
CA ARG A 25 -13.40 -0.46 -13.73
C ARG A 25 -14.30 0.38 -12.84
N SER A 26 -14.15 0.24 -11.53
CA SER A 26 -14.81 1.11 -10.56
C SER A 26 -13.86 1.35 -9.40
N CYS A 27 -13.61 2.62 -9.08
CA CYS A 27 -12.86 3.05 -7.91
C CYS A 27 -13.81 3.65 -6.87
N GLY A 28 -13.57 3.34 -5.59
CA GLY A 28 -14.37 3.82 -4.45
C GLY A 28 -13.82 5.07 -3.77
N MET A 29 -12.77 5.73 -4.30
CA MET A 29 -12.08 6.85 -3.64
C MET A 29 -13.02 7.98 -3.23
N LEU A 30 -13.93 8.41 -4.11
CA LEU A 30 -14.83 9.55 -3.82
C LEU A 30 -15.79 9.26 -2.66
N GLU A 31 -16.44 8.10 -2.68
CA GLU A 31 -17.35 7.67 -1.60
C GLU A 31 -16.57 7.48 -0.28
N TYR A 32 -15.39 6.88 -0.35
CA TYR A 32 -14.52 6.71 0.81
C TYR A 32 -14.10 8.05 1.41
N MET A 33 -13.70 9.03 0.58
CA MET A 33 -13.36 10.37 1.03
C MET A 33 -14.56 11.11 1.62
N GLU A 34 -15.74 11.02 1.00
CA GLU A 34 -16.96 11.63 1.55
C GLU A 34 -17.26 11.11 2.95
N GLU A 35 -17.09 9.81 3.19
CA GLU A 35 -17.25 9.23 4.52
C GLU A 35 -16.16 9.68 5.50
N GLN A 36 -14.89 9.61 5.12
CA GLN A 36 -13.77 10.00 6.00
C GLN A 36 -13.83 11.48 6.40
N MET A 37 -14.24 12.36 5.49
CA MET A 37 -14.35 13.81 5.76
C MET A 37 -15.45 14.17 6.77
N LYS A 38 -16.31 13.21 7.17
CA LYS A 38 -17.26 13.40 8.28
C LYS A 38 -16.56 13.39 9.65
N ASP A 39 -15.38 12.77 9.76
CA ASP A 39 -14.55 12.84 10.96
C ASP A 39 -13.77 14.18 10.99
N PRO A 40 -14.02 15.06 11.98
CA PRO A 40 -13.34 16.34 12.09
C PRO A 40 -11.82 16.24 12.22
N GLU A 41 -11.31 15.17 12.83
CA GLU A 41 -9.87 14.99 13.01
C GLU A 41 -9.21 14.57 11.70
N PHE A 42 -9.82 13.65 10.95
CA PHE A 42 -9.39 13.32 9.59
C PHE A 42 -9.40 14.57 8.70
N ALA A 43 -10.50 15.32 8.69
CA ALA A 43 -10.64 16.53 7.88
C ALA A 43 -9.55 17.56 8.20
N ARG A 44 -9.26 17.80 9.48
CA ARG A 44 -8.19 18.70 9.93
C ARG A 44 -6.82 18.23 9.45
N GLN A 45 -6.48 16.96 9.63
CA GLN A 45 -5.20 16.39 9.19
C GLN A 45 -5.04 16.45 7.67
N TYR A 46 -6.11 16.14 6.94
CA TYR A 46 -6.16 16.24 5.49
C TYR A 46 -5.88 17.69 5.05
N GLU A 47 -6.57 18.68 5.60
CA GLU A 47 -6.36 20.10 5.28
C GLU A 47 -4.92 20.56 5.56
N GLU A 48 -4.33 20.14 6.67
CA GLU A 48 -2.94 20.45 7.02
C GLU A 48 -1.95 19.85 6.01
N ASN A 49 -2.15 18.60 5.60
CA ASN A 49 -1.32 17.95 4.58
C ASN A 49 -1.51 18.58 3.21
N GLN A 50 -2.74 18.92 2.82
CA GLN A 50 -3.05 19.65 1.59
C GLN A 50 -2.38 21.03 1.58
N ALA A 51 -2.36 21.75 2.70
CA ALA A 51 -1.70 23.05 2.79
C ALA A 51 -0.18 22.93 2.59
N LYS A 52 0.47 21.95 3.21
CA LYS A 52 1.91 21.66 3.02
C LYS A 52 2.22 21.30 1.57
N PHE A 53 1.46 20.36 1.00
CA PHE A 53 1.60 19.93 -0.38
C PHE A 53 1.43 21.10 -1.36
N LYS A 54 0.34 21.86 -1.28
CA LYS A 54 0.07 23.00 -2.18
C LYS A 54 1.08 24.13 -2.03
N ALA A 55 1.67 24.32 -0.85
CA ALA A 55 2.78 25.26 -0.68
C ALA A 55 4.02 24.79 -1.43
N ARG A 56 4.40 23.50 -1.28
CA ARG A 56 5.57 22.94 -1.94
C ARG A 56 5.39 22.84 -3.46
N LEU A 57 4.23 22.40 -3.94
CA LEU A 57 3.97 22.26 -5.37
C LEU A 57 4.08 23.60 -6.09
N ARG A 58 3.54 24.68 -5.51
CA ARG A 58 3.69 26.03 -6.07
C ARG A 58 5.14 26.47 -6.16
N GLU A 59 5.97 26.12 -5.17
CA GLU A 59 7.40 26.43 -5.19
C GLU A 59 8.15 25.65 -6.28
N VAL A 60 7.89 24.34 -6.38
CA VAL A 60 8.48 23.47 -7.41
C VAL A 60 8.12 23.97 -8.81
N LEU A 61 6.85 24.26 -9.05
CA LEU A 61 6.37 24.76 -10.35
C LEU A 61 6.93 26.15 -10.68
N ALA A 62 7.00 27.06 -9.71
CA ALA A 62 7.49 28.42 -9.94
C ALA A 62 8.99 28.49 -10.24
N ASN A 63 9.78 27.59 -9.66
CA ASN A 63 11.23 27.57 -9.82
C ASN A 63 11.69 26.64 -10.94
N GLU A 64 10.76 25.93 -11.60
CA GLU A 64 11.05 24.78 -12.47
C GLU A 64 12.01 23.78 -11.78
N ASP A 65 11.95 23.74 -10.45
CA ASP A 65 12.85 22.95 -9.60
C ASP A 65 12.30 21.53 -9.43
N PHE A 66 12.29 20.81 -10.54
CA PHE A 66 12.06 19.38 -10.58
C PHE A 66 13.33 18.61 -10.16
N SER A 67 14.37 19.32 -9.71
CA SER A 67 15.67 18.75 -9.32
C SER A 67 15.70 18.17 -7.90
N GLN A 68 14.57 18.20 -7.17
CA GLN A 68 14.36 17.33 -5.99
C GLN A 68 14.45 15.83 -6.34
N ARG A 69 14.49 15.47 -7.62
CA ARG A 69 15.05 14.20 -8.13
C ARG A 69 16.52 13.94 -7.71
N GLY A 70 17.21 14.94 -7.15
CA GLY A 70 18.61 14.92 -6.70
C GLY A 70 18.80 14.72 -5.20
N ALA A 71 17.73 14.73 -4.39
CA ALA A 71 17.70 13.93 -3.17
C ALA A 71 17.55 12.47 -3.63
N GLY A 72 18.30 11.53 -3.05
CA GLY A 72 18.25 10.13 -3.49
C GLY A 72 16.81 9.61 -3.60
N THR A 73 16.57 8.67 -4.52
CA THR A 73 15.27 8.02 -4.72
C THR A 73 14.63 7.66 -3.38
N ILE A 74 13.38 8.09 -3.17
CA ILE A 74 12.66 7.79 -1.92
C ILE A 74 12.22 6.33 -1.97
N VAL A 75 12.72 5.56 -1.01
CA VAL A 75 12.37 4.15 -0.85
C VAL A 75 11.14 4.06 0.05
N ILE A 76 10.02 3.59 -0.52
CA ILE A 76 8.71 3.50 0.12
C ILE A 76 8.56 2.10 0.72
N PRO A 77 8.53 1.97 2.05
CA PRO A 77 8.38 0.68 2.70
C PRO A 77 6.92 0.22 2.66
N VAL A 78 6.69 -0.95 2.07
CA VAL A 78 5.36 -1.52 1.87
C VAL A 78 5.12 -2.66 2.85
N ALA A 79 3.90 -2.71 3.40
CA ALA A 79 3.34 -3.87 4.09
C ALA A 79 2.09 -4.33 3.32
N VAL A 80 1.95 -5.64 3.11
CA VAL A 80 0.80 -6.21 2.39
C VAL A 80 0.00 -7.11 3.33
N HIS A 81 -1.31 -6.91 3.35
CA HIS A 81 -2.21 -7.59 4.26
C HIS A 81 -3.23 -8.40 3.46
N PHE A 82 -3.32 -9.69 3.77
CA PHE A 82 -4.30 -10.62 3.22
C PHE A 82 -5.24 -11.12 4.32
N PRO A 83 -6.25 -10.32 4.76
CA PRO A 83 -7.13 -10.71 5.86
C PRO A 83 -7.89 -12.02 5.64
N THR A 84 -8.20 -12.35 4.38
CA THR A 84 -8.89 -13.60 4.00
C THR A 84 -7.94 -14.69 3.50
N GLY A 85 -6.62 -14.45 3.58
CA GLY A 85 -5.60 -15.37 3.10
C GLY A 85 -5.48 -16.64 3.95
N ASN A 86 -4.96 -17.70 3.34
CA ASN A 86 -4.67 -18.95 4.02
C ASN A 86 -3.17 -19.06 4.29
N GLU A 87 -2.79 -19.29 5.54
CA GLU A 87 -1.40 -19.42 5.96
C GLU A 87 -0.62 -20.50 5.18
N ALA A 88 -1.31 -21.57 4.77
CA ALA A 88 -0.72 -22.62 3.94
C ALA A 88 -0.18 -22.12 2.58
N ASP A 89 -0.62 -20.95 2.13
CA ASP A 89 -0.20 -20.29 0.89
C ASP A 89 0.85 -19.18 1.10
N ARG A 90 1.46 -19.02 2.29
CA ARG A 90 2.38 -17.91 2.59
C ARG A 90 3.40 -17.62 1.50
N ALA A 91 4.14 -18.64 1.05
CA ALA A 91 5.14 -18.47 0.00
C ALA A 91 4.55 -17.96 -1.32
N CYS A 92 3.31 -18.33 -1.66
CA CYS A 92 2.60 -17.80 -2.81
C CYS A 92 2.21 -16.33 -2.59
N LEU A 93 1.63 -16.01 -1.44
CA LEU A 93 1.15 -14.66 -1.12
C LEU A 93 2.29 -13.65 -1.02
N GLU A 94 3.43 -14.05 -0.46
CA GLU A 94 4.66 -13.25 -0.44
C GLU A 94 5.21 -13.02 -1.86
N ALA A 95 5.19 -14.05 -2.72
CA ALA A 95 5.58 -13.90 -4.12
C ALA A 95 4.62 -13.01 -4.91
N LEU A 96 3.31 -13.07 -4.62
CA LEU A 96 2.30 -12.21 -5.24
C LEU A 96 2.43 -10.76 -4.76
N ALA A 97 2.71 -10.54 -3.47
CA ALA A 97 3.03 -9.23 -2.93
C ALA A 97 4.26 -8.64 -3.64
N GLN A 98 5.36 -9.39 -3.72
CA GLN A 98 6.56 -8.95 -4.45
C GLN A 98 6.27 -8.68 -5.93
N ASN A 99 5.44 -9.50 -6.58
CA ASN A 99 5.02 -9.26 -7.96
C ASN A 99 4.32 -7.90 -8.12
N GLN A 100 3.45 -7.51 -7.20
CA GLN A 100 2.82 -6.18 -7.22
C GLN A 100 3.85 -5.07 -6.97
N ILE A 101 4.83 -5.27 -6.08
CA ILE A 101 5.93 -4.31 -5.87
C ILE A 101 6.74 -4.09 -7.15
N ASP A 102 7.06 -5.16 -7.88
CA ASP A 102 7.79 -5.08 -9.15
C ASP A 102 6.98 -4.32 -10.21
N ILE A 103 5.66 -4.55 -10.27
CA ILE A 103 4.73 -3.83 -11.14
C ILE A 103 4.71 -2.33 -10.81
N LEU A 104 4.58 -1.96 -9.53
CA LEU A 104 4.57 -0.55 -9.12
C LEU A 104 5.89 0.13 -9.43
N ASN A 105 7.02 -0.53 -9.18
CA ASN A 105 8.33 0.00 -9.56
C ASN A 105 8.41 0.24 -11.08
N ALA A 106 7.87 -0.68 -11.90
CA ALA A 106 7.86 -0.52 -13.34
C ALA A 106 6.98 0.67 -13.79
N ASP A 107 5.75 0.75 -13.28
CA ASP A 107 4.75 1.75 -13.67
C ASP A 107 5.16 3.17 -13.24
N TYR A 108 5.61 3.34 -12.00
CA TYR A 108 6.00 4.66 -11.47
C TYR A 108 7.33 5.16 -12.03
N THR A 109 8.20 4.28 -12.53
CA THR A 109 9.48 4.67 -13.16
C THR A 109 9.46 4.65 -14.68
N ALA A 110 8.29 4.41 -15.29
CA ALA A 110 8.11 4.28 -16.74
C ALA A 110 9.06 3.24 -17.38
N THR A 111 9.27 2.13 -16.67
CA THR A 111 10.06 0.97 -17.15
C THR A 111 9.19 -0.25 -17.47
N ASN A 112 7.87 -0.11 -17.34
CA ASN A 112 6.86 -1.05 -17.78
C ASN A 112 6.96 -1.32 -19.30
N ALA A 113 6.87 -2.59 -19.70
CA ALA A 113 7.15 -3.01 -21.08
C ALA A 113 6.14 -2.48 -22.12
N ASP A 114 4.88 -2.33 -21.70
CA ASP A 114 3.77 -1.78 -22.48
C ASP A 114 3.89 -0.27 -22.75
N LEU A 115 4.80 0.44 -22.07
CA LEU A 115 5.13 1.83 -22.41
C LEU A 115 5.62 1.99 -23.86
N SER A 116 6.16 0.91 -24.46
CA SER A 116 6.50 0.88 -25.88
C SER A 116 5.34 1.25 -26.82
N ASN A 117 4.09 1.07 -26.37
CA ASN A 117 2.87 1.49 -27.09
C ASN A 117 2.77 3.02 -27.25
N TRP A 118 3.45 3.80 -26.39
CA TRP A 118 3.46 5.25 -26.46
C TRP A 118 4.01 5.77 -27.80
N ALA A 119 4.98 5.07 -28.40
CA ALA A 119 5.56 5.48 -29.68
C ALA A 119 4.49 5.65 -30.78
N SER A 120 3.47 4.77 -30.82
CA SER A 120 2.35 4.87 -31.76
C SER A 120 1.25 5.85 -31.33
N ALA A 121 1.13 6.14 -30.04
CA ALA A 121 0.09 7.02 -29.49
C ALA A 121 0.50 8.50 -29.47
N SER A 122 1.80 8.79 -29.28
CA SER A 122 2.34 10.13 -28.99
C SER A 122 1.92 11.23 -29.97
N SER A 123 1.72 10.91 -31.25
CA SER A 123 1.31 11.90 -32.26
C SER A 123 -0.08 12.50 -32.01
N PHE A 124 -0.94 11.85 -31.23
CA PHE A 124 -2.25 12.36 -30.85
C PHE A 124 -2.21 13.32 -29.66
N TYR A 125 -1.10 13.36 -28.91
CA TYR A 125 -0.98 14.04 -27.62
C TYR A 125 0.22 15.00 -27.60
N PRO A 126 0.19 16.09 -28.40
CA PRO A 126 1.30 17.03 -28.46
C PRO A 126 1.53 17.70 -27.10
N GLY A 127 2.77 17.66 -26.60
CA GLY A 127 3.16 18.26 -25.32
C GLY A 127 3.10 17.31 -24.13
N VAL A 128 2.51 16.13 -24.29
CA VAL A 128 2.47 15.09 -23.26
C VAL A 128 3.70 14.20 -23.37
N ASN A 129 4.32 13.86 -22.24
CA ASN A 129 5.40 12.88 -22.17
C ASN A 129 5.17 11.94 -20.98
N PRO A 130 5.57 10.66 -21.08
CA PRO A 130 5.57 9.76 -19.94
C PRO A 130 6.44 10.32 -18.80
N GLY A 131 5.84 10.41 -17.62
CA GLY A 131 6.49 10.83 -16.39
C GLY A 131 7.27 9.69 -15.76
N THR A 132 8.29 10.05 -14.98
CA THR A 132 9.07 9.11 -14.17
C THR A 132 9.14 9.66 -12.75
N ALA A 133 8.55 8.99 -11.77
CA ALA A 133 8.66 9.40 -10.37
C ALA A 133 10.03 9.02 -9.80
N ASN A 134 10.56 9.83 -8.88
CA ASN A 134 11.80 9.52 -8.15
C ASN A 134 11.51 8.77 -6.84
N ILE A 135 10.74 7.70 -6.97
CA ILE A 135 10.36 6.80 -5.88
C ILE A 135 10.65 5.36 -6.28
N SER A 136 10.83 4.51 -5.28
CA SER A 136 10.89 3.06 -5.46
C SER A 136 10.17 2.39 -4.32
N PHE A 137 9.57 1.24 -4.59
CA PHE A 137 8.85 0.42 -3.63
C PHE A 137 9.69 -0.77 -3.21
N CYS A 138 9.57 -1.13 -1.94
CA CYS A 138 10.17 -2.33 -1.38
C CYS A 138 9.19 -2.93 -0.40
N LEU A 139 9.07 -4.25 -0.43
CA LEU A 139 8.42 -4.97 0.65
C LEU A 139 9.32 -4.84 1.86
N ALA A 140 8.80 -4.29 2.96
CA ALA A 140 9.57 -4.18 4.18
C ALA A 140 9.98 -5.58 4.67
N VAL A 141 11.07 -5.65 5.41
CA VAL A 141 11.62 -6.90 5.97
C VAL A 141 12.08 -6.73 7.42
N SER A 142 11.95 -5.54 7.99
CA SER A 142 12.34 -5.26 9.38
C SER A 142 11.31 -4.39 10.11
N ASN A 143 11.36 -4.43 11.43
CA ASN A 143 10.54 -3.64 12.36
C ASN A 143 9.03 -3.90 12.21
N HIS A 144 8.66 -5.14 11.96
CA HIS A 144 7.27 -5.58 11.91
C HIS A 144 6.60 -5.36 13.27
N PRO A 145 5.34 -4.93 13.30
CA PRO A 145 4.59 -4.87 14.55
C PRO A 145 4.46 -6.28 15.17
N ALA A 146 4.81 -6.40 16.46
CA ALA A 146 4.81 -7.68 17.15
C ALA A 146 3.39 -8.19 17.44
N GLY A 147 3.20 -9.51 17.35
CA GLY A 147 1.98 -10.18 17.83
C GLY A 147 0.73 -10.05 16.95
N LEU A 148 0.85 -9.51 15.73
CA LEU A 148 -0.27 -9.36 14.79
C LEU A 148 -0.44 -10.55 13.84
N ASP A 149 0.67 -11.16 13.44
CA ASP A 149 0.73 -12.40 12.66
C ASP A 149 1.85 -13.26 13.27
N PRO A 150 1.55 -14.46 13.82
CA PRO A 150 2.55 -15.31 14.46
C PRO A 150 3.68 -15.81 13.54
N GLU A 151 3.44 -15.84 12.22
CA GLU A 151 4.41 -16.32 11.22
C GLU A 151 5.14 -15.16 10.51
N LEU A 152 4.74 -13.91 10.79
CA LEU A 152 5.48 -12.73 10.36
C LEU A 152 6.69 -12.49 11.25
N LEU A 153 7.79 -13.18 10.94
CA LEU A 153 9.07 -13.02 11.60
C LEU A 153 9.88 -11.86 11.01
N GLU A 154 10.75 -11.26 11.81
CA GLU A 154 11.72 -10.26 11.37
C GLU A 154 12.68 -10.86 10.33
N GLY A 155 12.88 -10.14 9.22
CA GLY A 155 13.64 -10.59 8.07
C GLY A 155 12.80 -11.22 6.94
N ASN A 156 11.56 -11.61 7.23
CA ASN A 156 10.63 -12.08 6.19
C ASN A 156 10.00 -10.88 5.44
N PRO A 157 9.47 -11.07 4.23
CA PRO A 157 8.65 -10.06 3.58
C PRO A 157 7.47 -9.63 4.48
N CYS A 158 7.21 -8.33 4.56
CA CYS A 158 6.19 -7.75 5.42
C CYS A 158 4.78 -8.04 4.90
N VAL A 159 4.35 -9.29 5.12
CA VAL A 159 3.11 -9.86 4.63
C VAL A 159 2.37 -10.50 5.79
N THR A 160 1.21 -9.93 6.13
CA THR A 160 0.32 -10.52 7.14
C THR A 160 -0.77 -11.34 6.48
N ILE A 161 -1.04 -12.53 7.01
CA ILE A 161 -2.05 -13.45 6.47
C ILE A 161 -3.06 -13.78 7.58
N GLY A 162 -4.36 -13.72 7.28
CA GLY A 162 -5.41 -13.93 8.26
C GLY A 162 -5.55 -12.83 9.33
N TYR A 163 -4.74 -11.77 9.23
CA TYR A 163 -4.78 -10.61 10.12
C TYR A 163 -5.94 -9.66 9.74
N ASP A 164 -6.82 -9.39 10.71
CA ASP A 164 -7.95 -8.48 10.54
C ASP A 164 -7.50 -7.01 10.68
N PHE A 165 -6.89 -6.49 9.60
CA PHE A 165 -6.34 -5.14 9.54
C PHE A 165 -7.33 -4.07 10.05
N GLY A 166 -6.94 -3.31 11.07
CA GLY A 166 -7.77 -2.27 11.67
C GLY A 166 -9.08 -2.76 12.27
N GLY A 167 -9.22 -4.06 12.58
CA GLY A 167 -10.49 -4.67 12.97
C GLY A 167 -11.54 -4.66 11.85
N GLY A 168 -11.08 -4.86 10.61
CA GLY A 168 -11.90 -4.80 9.41
C GLY A 168 -12.01 -3.40 8.80
N ASN A 169 -11.31 -2.40 9.34
CA ASN A 169 -11.27 -1.05 8.78
C ASN A 169 -10.20 -0.91 7.68
N ASN A 170 -9.87 0.32 7.29
CA ASN A 170 -8.85 0.67 6.29
C ASN A 170 -7.74 1.55 6.88
N VAL A 171 -7.66 1.59 8.21
CA VAL A 171 -6.67 2.35 8.98
C VAL A 171 -6.24 1.50 10.18
N ASP A 172 -4.94 1.36 10.38
CA ASP A 172 -4.38 0.66 11.53
C ASP A 172 -3.09 1.31 12.03
N ALA A 173 -3.14 1.91 13.23
CA ALA A 173 -2.02 2.62 13.80
C ALA A 173 -0.80 1.72 14.13
N ASN A 174 -0.98 0.41 14.25
CA ASN A 174 0.15 -0.52 14.41
C ASN A 174 1.05 -0.50 13.17
N TRP A 175 0.46 -0.21 12.02
CA TRP A 175 1.11 -0.16 10.71
C TRP A 175 1.48 1.26 10.26
N ALA A 176 1.51 2.20 11.21
CA ALA A 176 2.03 3.53 10.98
C ALA A 176 3.49 3.48 10.49
N GLY A 177 3.78 4.25 9.44
CA GLY A 177 5.10 4.31 8.83
C GLY A 177 5.31 3.36 7.64
N TYR A 178 4.33 2.49 7.36
CA TYR A 178 4.31 1.65 6.17
C TYR A 178 3.26 2.13 5.17
N MET A 179 3.54 1.95 3.89
CA MET A 179 2.53 1.99 2.84
C MET A 179 1.76 0.67 2.88
N ASN A 180 0.51 0.72 3.35
CA ASN A 180 -0.28 -0.49 3.61
C ASN A 180 -1.16 -0.84 2.42
N PHE A 181 -1.03 -2.07 1.92
CA PHE A 181 -1.93 -2.63 0.91
C PHE A 181 -2.81 -3.68 1.56
N VAL A 182 -4.13 -3.49 1.55
CA VAL A 182 -5.08 -4.45 2.12
C VAL A 182 -5.83 -5.14 0.99
N VAL A 183 -5.66 -6.46 0.88
CA VAL A 183 -6.24 -7.27 -0.20
C VAL A 183 -7.36 -8.15 0.35
N ARG A 184 -8.62 -7.77 0.06
CA ARG A 184 -9.80 -8.42 0.62
C ARG A 184 -11.03 -8.25 -0.28
N PRO A 185 -12.11 -9.03 -0.09
CA PRO A 185 -13.36 -8.81 -0.81
C PRO A 185 -13.96 -7.44 -0.45
N ILE A 186 -14.18 -6.57 -1.44
CA ILE A 186 -14.73 -5.22 -1.24
C ILE A 186 -16.26 -5.16 -1.46
N GLY A 187 -16.84 -6.18 -2.09
CA GLY A 187 -18.25 -6.17 -2.47
C GLY A 187 -18.56 -5.20 -3.61
N GLY A 188 -19.73 -5.37 -4.25
CA GLY A 188 -20.10 -4.55 -5.41
C GLY A 188 -19.18 -4.76 -6.63
N SER A 189 -19.10 -3.75 -7.49
CA SER A 189 -18.23 -3.71 -8.68
C SER A 189 -16.89 -3.01 -8.43
N VAL A 190 -16.65 -2.50 -7.22
CA VAL A 190 -15.45 -1.73 -6.87
C VAL A 190 -14.21 -2.62 -6.86
N LEU A 191 -13.19 -2.17 -7.60
CA LEU A 191 -11.90 -2.85 -7.71
C LEU A 191 -10.95 -2.46 -6.58
N GLY A 192 -11.01 -1.21 -6.15
CA GLY A 192 -10.18 -0.69 -5.09
C GLY A 192 -10.63 0.68 -4.63
N PHE A 193 -10.03 1.15 -3.55
CA PHE A 193 -10.15 2.51 -3.07
C PHE A 193 -8.95 2.88 -2.19
N SER A 194 -8.68 4.17 -2.11
CA SER A 194 -7.76 4.77 -1.15
C SER A 194 -8.34 6.12 -0.66
N PRO A 195 -7.80 6.71 0.42
CA PRO A 195 -7.95 8.14 0.61
C PRO A 195 -7.26 8.90 -0.54
N LEU A 196 -7.80 10.06 -0.92
CA LEU A 196 -7.08 11.04 -1.73
C LEU A 196 -6.07 11.76 -0.83
N GLY A 197 -4.79 11.74 -1.17
CA GLY A 197 -3.74 12.32 -0.34
C GLY A 197 -3.68 11.68 1.06
N GLY A 198 -3.29 10.40 1.10
CA GLY A 198 -3.31 9.58 2.31
C GLY A 198 -2.22 9.91 3.34
N SER A 199 -2.31 9.28 4.50
CA SER A 199 -1.44 9.45 5.66
C SER A 199 -0.85 8.10 6.09
N VAL A 200 0.44 7.93 5.84
CA VAL A 200 1.21 6.76 6.26
C VAL A 200 1.42 6.77 7.78
N ALA A 201 1.54 7.95 8.40
CA ALA A 201 1.66 8.09 9.85
C ALA A 201 0.39 7.64 10.59
N ALA A 202 -0.78 7.74 9.96
CA ALA A 202 -2.02 7.22 10.52
C ALA A 202 -2.22 5.71 10.27
N GLY A 203 -1.37 5.09 9.45
CA GLY A 203 -1.53 3.70 9.03
C GLY A 203 -2.71 3.49 8.08
N GLN A 204 -3.01 4.50 7.25
CA GLN A 204 -4.02 4.37 6.20
C GLN A 204 -3.57 3.37 5.12
N ALA A 205 -4.54 2.71 4.50
CA ALA A 205 -4.29 1.70 3.49
C ALA A 205 -4.84 2.09 2.11
N VAL A 206 -4.22 1.51 1.09
CA VAL A 206 -4.84 1.29 -0.22
C VAL A 206 -5.48 -0.10 -0.19
N THR A 207 -6.79 -0.16 -0.42
CA THR A 207 -7.56 -1.41 -0.32
C THR A 207 -7.93 -1.90 -1.72
N ILE A 208 -7.58 -3.14 -2.03
CA ILE A 208 -7.72 -3.76 -3.36
C ILE A 208 -8.54 -5.04 -3.26
N ASN A 209 -9.40 -5.28 -4.24
CA ASN A 209 -10.21 -6.49 -4.30
C ASN A 209 -9.34 -7.72 -4.60
N THR A 210 -9.75 -8.90 -4.14
CA THR A 210 -8.90 -10.12 -4.23
C THR A 210 -8.62 -10.58 -5.65
N PHE A 211 -9.42 -10.13 -6.62
CA PHE A 211 -9.29 -10.50 -8.02
C PHE A 211 -8.54 -9.48 -8.88
N CYS A 212 -7.97 -8.43 -8.30
CA CYS A 212 -7.26 -7.39 -9.05
C CYS A 212 -5.96 -6.89 -8.38
N PHE A 213 -5.36 -7.71 -7.51
CA PHE A 213 -4.07 -7.44 -6.87
C PHE A 213 -2.97 -8.33 -7.45
N GLY A 214 -1.91 -7.73 -7.99
CA GLY A 214 -0.83 -8.42 -8.67
C GLY A 214 -1.22 -8.94 -10.05
N SER A 215 -0.44 -9.88 -10.57
CA SER A 215 -0.62 -10.48 -11.89
C SER A 215 -0.36 -11.98 -11.91
N GLY A 216 -0.65 -12.62 -13.04
CA GLY A 216 -0.38 -14.05 -13.24
C GLY A 216 -1.42 -14.96 -12.59
N ALA A 217 -0.98 -16.09 -12.05
CA ALA A 217 -1.88 -17.13 -11.55
C ALA A 217 -2.50 -16.82 -10.18
N GLY A 218 -1.96 -15.83 -9.45
CA GLY A 218 -2.33 -15.55 -8.07
C GLY A 218 -2.11 -16.74 -7.13
N CYS A 219 -2.86 -16.75 -6.03
CA CYS A 219 -2.85 -17.77 -4.98
C CYS A 219 -4.25 -18.37 -4.79
N PRO A 220 -4.59 -19.42 -5.56
CA PRO A 220 -5.93 -20.02 -5.54
C PRO A 220 -6.34 -20.63 -4.19
N GLY A 221 -5.40 -21.14 -3.39
CA GLY A 221 -5.71 -21.69 -2.05
C GLY A 221 -6.23 -20.64 -1.06
N SER A 222 -5.97 -19.37 -1.35
CA SER A 222 -6.39 -18.19 -0.60
C SER A 222 -7.48 -17.39 -1.32
N SER A 223 -7.93 -17.84 -2.49
CA SER A 223 -8.90 -17.12 -3.35
C SER A 223 -8.48 -15.69 -3.73
N ILE A 224 -7.17 -15.45 -3.81
CA ILE A 224 -6.59 -14.17 -4.25
C ILE A 224 -6.01 -14.41 -5.65
N VAL A 225 -6.84 -14.20 -6.68
CA VAL A 225 -6.54 -14.59 -8.05
C VAL A 225 -6.86 -13.45 -9.02
N PRO A 226 -5.83 -12.75 -9.53
CA PRO A 226 -5.99 -11.73 -10.56
C PRO A 226 -6.82 -12.23 -11.75
N SER A 227 -7.85 -11.48 -12.13
CA SER A 227 -8.84 -11.88 -13.12
C SER A 227 -8.95 -10.85 -14.24
N SER A 228 -8.86 -11.31 -15.49
CA SER A 228 -9.03 -10.44 -16.67
C SER A 228 -10.38 -9.72 -16.62
N PRO A 229 -10.45 -8.42 -16.97
CA PRO A 229 -9.38 -7.60 -17.57
C PRO A 229 -8.47 -6.86 -16.57
N PHE A 230 -8.63 -7.07 -15.27
CA PHE A 230 -7.94 -6.32 -14.20
C PHE A 230 -6.86 -7.15 -13.50
N ASN A 231 -5.98 -7.77 -14.30
CA ASN A 231 -5.03 -8.80 -13.84
C ASN A 231 -3.56 -8.49 -14.10
N LEU A 232 -3.20 -7.21 -14.31
CA LEU A 232 -1.82 -6.76 -14.49
C LEU A 232 -1.39 -5.79 -13.38
N GLY A 233 -2.11 -5.78 -12.26
CA GLY A 233 -1.79 -4.98 -11.07
C GLY A 233 -2.04 -3.47 -11.21
N ARG A 234 -2.73 -3.01 -12.27
CA ARG A 234 -2.92 -1.57 -12.50
C ARG A 234 -3.95 -0.95 -11.59
N THR A 235 -4.86 -1.74 -11.02
CA THR A 235 -5.75 -1.26 -9.95
C THR A 235 -4.93 -0.70 -8.80
N THR A 236 -3.88 -1.39 -8.33
CA THR A 236 -3.03 -0.86 -7.27
C THR A 236 -2.27 0.39 -7.71
N THR A 237 -1.78 0.46 -8.95
CA THR A 237 -1.15 1.67 -9.52
C THR A 237 -2.11 2.87 -9.50
N HIS A 238 -3.36 2.66 -9.90
CA HIS A 238 -4.43 3.68 -9.92
C HIS A 238 -4.76 4.20 -8.52
N GLU A 239 -5.09 3.30 -7.59
CA GLU A 239 -5.45 3.70 -6.22
C GLU A 239 -4.27 4.37 -5.50
N LEU A 240 -3.05 3.93 -5.77
CA LEU A 240 -1.87 4.56 -5.19
C LEU A 240 -1.60 5.96 -5.79
N GLY A 241 -2.04 6.21 -7.03
CA GLY A 241 -2.11 7.55 -7.61
C GLY A 241 -2.99 8.49 -6.78
N HIS A 242 -4.19 8.04 -6.38
CA HIS A 242 -5.06 8.77 -5.45
C HIS A 242 -4.40 8.99 -4.09
N PHE A 243 -3.77 7.95 -3.52
CA PHE A 243 -3.03 8.08 -2.26
C PHE A 243 -1.94 9.16 -2.35
N TYR A 244 -1.31 9.33 -3.53
CA TYR A 244 -0.33 10.38 -3.85
C TYR A 244 -0.92 11.66 -4.42
N ASN A 245 -2.22 11.88 -4.20
CA ASN A 245 -2.92 13.12 -4.48
C ASN A 245 -3.16 13.41 -5.98
N LEU A 246 -3.31 12.36 -6.79
CA LEU A 246 -3.86 12.49 -8.14
C LEU A 246 -5.38 12.31 -8.09
N ASP A 247 -6.12 13.19 -8.75
CA ASP A 247 -7.52 12.97 -9.06
C ASP A 247 -7.64 12.11 -10.34
N HIS A 248 -8.85 11.61 -10.61
CA HIS A 248 -9.18 11.05 -11.92
C HIS A 248 -8.96 12.10 -13.02
N THR A 249 -8.56 11.68 -14.22
CA THR A 249 -8.41 12.59 -15.38
C THR A 249 -9.72 13.29 -15.78
N PHE A 250 -10.86 12.70 -15.43
CA PHE A 250 -12.22 13.22 -15.62
C PHE A 250 -12.80 13.89 -14.37
N ALA A 251 -11.94 14.38 -13.47
CA ALA A 251 -12.36 14.99 -12.21
C ALA A 251 -13.47 16.04 -12.40
N GLY A 252 -14.58 15.86 -11.67
CA GLY A 252 -15.73 16.75 -11.70
C GLY A 252 -16.72 16.52 -12.85
N TYR A 253 -16.50 15.50 -13.69
CA TYR A 253 -17.47 15.01 -14.69
C TYR A 253 -18.01 16.11 -15.62
N SER A 254 -17.17 17.09 -15.96
CA SER A 254 -17.54 18.20 -16.83
C SER A 254 -16.31 18.91 -17.37
N CYS A 255 -16.42 19.47 -18.58
CA CYS A 255 -15.39 20.33 -19.18
C CYS A 255 -15.18 21.68 -18.47
N ALA A 256 -15.93 21.96 -17.39
CA ALA A 256 -15.72 23.14 -16.54
C ALA A 256 -14.84 22.84 -15.32
N SER A 257 -14.56 21.56 -15.07
CA SER A 257 -13.67 21.06 -14.03
C SER A 257 -12.44 20.40 -14.69
N ASP A 258 -11.38 20.19 -13.94
CA ASP A 258 -10.13 19.59 -14.44
C ASP A 258 -9.44 18.84 -13.31
N ASP A 259 -8.55 17.91 -13.63
CA ASP A 259 -7.72 17.20 -12.65
C ASP A 259 -6.59 18.09 -12.06
N GLY A 260 -6.45 19.30 -12.61
CA GLY A 260 -5.50 20.32 -12.17
C GLY A 260 -4.08 20.12 -12.71
N ILE A 261 -3.88 19.25 -13.68
CA ILE A 261 -2.58 18.89 -14.24
C ILE A 261 -2.50 19.36 -15.70
N ALA A 262 -1.53 20.19 -16.02
CA ALA A 262 -1.53 20.91 -17.30
C ALA A 262 -1.25 20.04 -18.54
N ASP A 263 -0.62 18.88 -18.36
CA ASP A 263 -0.26 17.95 -19.45
C ASP A 263 -1.19 16.73 -19.55
N THR A 264 -2.26 16.69 -18.77
CA THR A 264 -3.40 15.78 -18.96
C THR A 264 -4.52 16.56 -19.69
N PRO A 265 -4.98 16.10 -20.88
CA PRO A 265 -6.08 16.75 -21.56
C PRO A 265 -7.38 16.68 -20.74
N ASN A 266 -8.01 17.82 -20.50
CA ASN A 266 -9.27 17.91 -19.77
C ASN A 266 -10.39 17.11 -20.48
N ILE A 267 -11.05 16.22 -19.74
CA ILE A 267 -12.14 15.35 -20.19
C ILE A 267 -13.31 15.41 -19.20
N ASP A 268 -14.53 15.15 -19.69
CA ASP A 268 -15.76 15.22 -18.88
C ASP A 268 -16.32 13.86 -18.44
N SER A 269 -15.70 12.78 -18.91
CA SER A 269 -16.16 11.42 -18.69
C SER A 269 -14.99 10.44 -18.75
N GLU A 270 -15.14 9.37 -17.97
CA GLU A 270 -14.20 8.26 -17.95
C GLU A 270 -14.27 7.41 -19.23
N SER A 271 -13.19 6.67 -19.49
CA SER A 271 -13.11 5.71 -20.58
C SER A 271 -13.00 4.28 -20.06
N TYR A 272 -13.67 3.33 -20.72
CA TYR A 272 -13.64 1.91 -20.38
C TYR A 272 -13.08 1.05 -21.51
N GLY A 273 -12.69 -0.19 -21.19
CA GLY A 273 -12.18 -1.15 -22.17
C GLY A 273 -10.82 -0.73 -22.69
N CYS A 274 -10.64 -0.76 -24.02
CA CYS A 274 -9.38 -0.44 -24.68
C CYS A 274 -9.60 0.49 -25.89
N PRO A 275 -9.93 1.78 -25.68
CA PRO A 275 -10.09 2.73 -26.76
C PRO A 275 -8.80 2.89 -27.57
N ALA A 276 -8.93 3.12 -28.88
CA ALA A 276 -7.76 3.41 -29.71
C ALA A 276 -7.24 4.82 -29.38
N SER A 277 -5.91 5.00 -29.41
CA SER A 277 -5.31 6.32 -29.22
C SER A 277 -5.92 7.35 -30.19
N GLY A 278 -6.31 8.51 -29.68
CA GLY A 278 -6.97 9.54 -30.47
C GLY A 278 -8.42 9.25 -30.88
N SER A 279 -9.09 8.23 -30.32
CA SER A 279 -10.50 7.94 -30.65
C SER A 279 -11.52 8.62 -29.74
N VAL A 280 -11.13 9.01 -28.53
CA VAL A 280 -12.00 9.67 -27.55
C VAL A 280 -11.67 11.16 -27.53
N ALA A 281 -12.65 12.00 -27.81
CA ALA A 281 -12.45 13.46 -27.82
C ALA A 281 -12.26 14.00 -26.41
N ALA A 282 -11.39 15.00 -26.26
CA ALA A 282 -11.31 15.80 -25.04
C ALA A 282 -12.22 17.03 -25.13
N CYS A 283 -12.30 17.78 -24.03
CA CYS A 283 -13.10 18.99 -23.93
C CYS A 283 -12.67 20.10 -24.89
N THR A 284 -11.38 20.17 -25.21
CA THR A 284 -10.85 21.11 -26.20
C THR A 284 -10.90 20.50 -27.59
N LEU A 285 -11.52 21.21 -28.54
CA LEU A 285 -11.63 20.76 -29.93
C LEU A 285 -10.24 20.46 -30.53
N GLY A 286 -10.08 19.23 -31.03
CA GLY A 286 -8.83 18.76 -31.63
C GLY A 286 -7.85 18.13 -30.63
N GLN A 287 -8.19 18.09 -29.34
CA GLN A 287 -7.52 17.28 -28.33
C GLN A 287 -8.29 15.97 -28.11
N TYR A 288 -7.61 14.99 -27.52
CA TYR A 288 -8.13 13.66 -27.26
C TYR A 288 -7.89 13.27 -25.80
N SER A 289 -8.79 12.46 -25.25
CA SER A 289 -8.59 11.85 -23.94
C SER A 289 -7.31 11.01 -23.95
N LEU A 290 -6.50 11.18 -22.90
CA LEU A 290 -5.33 10.35 -22.64
C LEU A 290 -5.76 9.03 -22.01
N THR A 291 -6.52 8.22 -22.75
CA THR A 291 -7.20 7.02 -22.21
C THR A 291 -6.26 5.97 -21.65
N MET A 292 -4.97 6.04 -21.98
CA MET A 292 -3.93 5.14 -21.46
C MET A 292 -3.28 5.62 -20.15
N ASP A 293 -3.76 6.73 -19.61
CA ASP A 293 -3.36 7.23 -18.30
C ASP A 293 -3.82 6.26 -17.21
N TYR A 294 -2.98 6.02 -16.19
CA TYR A 294 -3.36 5.17 -15.07
C TYR A 294 -4.53 5.73 -14.25
N MET A 295 -4.84 7.02 -14.33
CA MET A 295 -5.94 7.68 -13.61
C MET A 295 -7.27 7.72 -14.40
N ASP A 296 -7.36 7.02 -15.54
CA ASP A 296 -8.62 6.72 -16.25
C ASP A 296 -9.15 5.31 -15.89
N TYR A 297 -10.31 4.91 -16.42
CA TYR A 297 -11.01 3.66 -16.08
C TYR A 297 -10.87 2.52 -17.10
N VAL A 298 -9.88 2.61 -17.99
CA VAL A 298 -9.64 1.55 -18.98
C VAL A 298 -9.20 0.24 -18.34
N ASP A 299 -9.20 -0.82 -19.14
CA ASP A 299 -8.71 -2.14 -18.72
C ASP A 299 -7.20 -2.09 -18.48
N ASP A 300 -6.68 -2.95 -17.58
CA ASP A 300 -5.25 -2.98 -17.23
C ASP A 300 -4.31 -3.03 -18.46
N PRO A 301 -4.56 -3.81 -19.53
CA PRO A 301 -3.69 -3.86 -20.70
C PRO A 301 -3.61 -2.56 -21.51
N CYS A 302 -4.45 -1.58 -21.19
CA CYS A 302 -4.67 -0.37 -21.98
C CYS A 302 -4.29 0.92 -21.24
N MET A 303 -3.87 0.82 -19.99
CA MET A 303 -3.21 1.89 -19.22
C MET A 303 -1.74 1.56 -18.96
N TYR A 304 -0.86 2.51 -19.23
CA TYR A 304 0.59 2.26 -19.22
C TYR A 304 1.46 3.49 -18.98
N LEU A 305 0.90 4.64 -18.58
CA LEU A 305 1.70 5.81 -18.22
C LEU A 305 1.03 6.70 -17.18
N PHE A 306 1.87 7.40 -16.42
CA PHE A 306 1.57 8.72 -15.87
C PHE A 306 2.21 9.79 -16.76
N THR A 307 1.72 11.02 -16.72
CA THR A 307 2.36 12.18 -17.35
C THR A 307 3.49 12.76 -16.49
N VAL A 308 4.32 13.64 -17.06
CA VAL A 308 5.33 14.38 -16.30
C VAL A 308 4.67 15.22 -15.21
N GLY A 309 3.56 15.90 -15.50
CA GLY A 309 2.78 16.67 -14.54
C GLY A 309 2.28 15.84 -13.36
N GLN A 310 1.73 14.64 -13.62
CA GLN A 310 1.30 13.71 -12.58
C GLN A 310 2.47 13.23 -11.71
N THR A 311 3.60 12.85 -12.31
CA THR A 311 4.78 12.44 -11.52
C THR A 311 5.38 13.57 -10.70
N ASN A 312 5.26 14.83 -11.13
CA ASN A 312 5.63 15.99 -10.31
C ASN A 312 4.72 16.15 -9.09
N VAL A 313 3.41 15.90 -9.23
CA VAL A 313 2.46 15.88 -8.10
C VAL A 313 2.83 14.75 -7.14
N ILE A 314 3.03 13.53 -7.64
CA ILE A 314 3.44 12.37 -6.86
C ILE A 314 4.73 12.66 -6.09
N ASP A 315 5.80 13.05 -6.77
CA ASP A 315 7.11 13.32 -6.15
C ASP A 315 6.99 14.43 -5.09
N THR A 316 6.20 15.46 -5.36
CA THR A 316 5.99 16.56 -4.41
C THR A 316 5.22 16.09 -3.18
N TYR A 317 4.13 15.32 -3.36
CA TYR A 317 3.35 14.81 -2.25
C TYR A 317 4.17 13.83 -1.40
N VAL A 318 4.84 12.89 -2.04
CA VAL A 318 5.70 11.91 -1.37
C VAL A 318 6.83 12.61 -0.61
N SER A 319 7.60 13.49 -1.25
CA SER A 319 8.75 14.14 -0.61
C SER A 319 8.38 15.12 0.52
N SER A 320 7.26 15.86 0.38
CA SER A 320 6.91 16.91 1.35
C SER A 320 5.96 16.46 2.45
N VAL A 321 5.13 15.46 2.20
CA VAL A 321 4.11 14.97 3.14
C VAL A 321 4.48 13.60 3.68
N LEU A 322 4.76 12.62 2.81
CA LEU A 322 4.89 11.21 3.23
C LEU A 322 6.29 10.82 3.68
N ALA A 323 7.35 11.40 3.10
CA ALA A 323 8.72 11.02 3.39
C ALA A 323 9.09 11.10 4.90
N PRO A 324 8.66 12.13 5.65
CA PRO A 324 8.88 12.19 7.10
C PRO A 324 8.07 11.14 7.89
N GLN A 325 7.08 10.50 7.26
CA GLN A 325 6.20 9.53 7.89
C GLN A 325 6.72 8.10 7.70
N PHE A 326 7.50 7.81 6.66
CA PHE A 326 8.00 6.46 6.40
C PHE A 326 8.94 5.97 7.50
N LYS A 327 8.80 4.69 7.84
CA LYS A 327 9.72 4.03 8.76
C LYS A 327 11.09 3.85 8.08
N PRO A 328 12.17 4.39 8.65
CA PRO A 328 13.50 4.32 8.03
C PRO A 328 14.08 2.90 8.12
N ASP A 329 14.95 2.56 7.16
CA ASP A 329 15.81 1.38 7.19
C ASP A 329 15.10 0.01 7.30
N VAL A 330 13.85 -0.10 6.84
CA VAL A 330 13.07 -1.35 6.94
C VAL A 330 13.10 -2.22 5.68
N CYS A 331 13.65 -1.74 4.57
CA CYS A 331 13.67 -2.45 3.29
C CYS A 331 14.98 -3.15 2.96
N THR A 332 16.02 -2.90 3.74
CA THR A 332 17.22 -3.71 3.69
C THR A 332 17.05 -4.88 4.65
N PRO A 333 17.42 -6.11 4.25
CA PRO A 333 17.45 -7.23 5.17
C PRO A 333 18.24 -6.81 6.41
N PRO A 334 17.66 -6.99 7.61
CA PRO A 334 18.37 -6.69 8.83
C PRO A 334 19.66 -7.53 8.83
N THR A 335 20.81 -6.96 9.18
CA THR A 335 22.00 -7.80 9.43
C THR A 335 21.65 -8.83 10.50
N PRO A 336 22.16 -10.08 10.44
CA PRO A 336 21.90 -11.07 11.49
C PRO A 336 22.07 -10.44 12.87
N GLY A 337 21.00 -10.49 13.66
CA GLY A 337 20.91 -9.77 14.93
C GLY A 337 19.73 -10.23 15.76
N PHE A 338 19.29 -9.38 16.68
CA PHE A 338 18.18 -9.69 17.55
C PHE A 338 17.37 -8.43 17.89
N SER A 339 16.11 -8.61 18.24
CA SER A 339 15.24 -7.59 18.83
C SER A 339 14.87 -7.97 20.26
N ILE A 340 14.62 -6.96 21.10
CA ILE A 340 14.09 -7.14 22.45
C ILE A 340 12.93 -6.17 22.67
N VAL A 341 11.77 -6.69 23.05
CA VAL A 341 10.54 -5.91 23.26
C VAL A 341 10.08 -6.10 24.70
N ALA A 342 9.84 -5.02 25.44
CA ALA A 342 9.24 -5.08 26.76
C ALA A 342 7.75 -5.44 26.63
N ASN A 343 7.31 -6.48 27.32
CA ASN A 343 5.94 -6.97 27.30
C ASN A 343 5.07 -6.23 28.32
N ASP A 344 5.68 -5.63 29.34
CA ASP A 344 5.05 -4.91 30.45
C ASP A 344 5.88 -3.68 30.83
N SER A 345 5.42 -2.51 30.40
CA SER A 345 5.95 -1.21 30.80
C SER A 345 4.83 -0.15 30.74
N PRO A 346 4.63 0.67 31.80
CA PRO A 346 5.41 0.75 33.04
C PRO A 346 5.07 -0.36 34.05
N VAL A 347 6.02 -0.67 34.94
CA VAL A 347 5.83 -1.57 36.09
C VAL A 347 5.82 -0.75 37.37
N PHE A 348 4.79 -0.94 38.21
CA PHE A 348 4.68 -0.29 39.51
C PHE A 348 5.05 -1.29 40.61
N SER A 349 5.98 -0.91 41.49
CA SER A 349 6.30 -1.67 42.71
C SER A 349 6.30 -0.76 43.93
N CYS A 350 6.05 -1.34 45.10
CA CYS A 350 5.95 -0.62 46.36
C CYS A 350 7.23 -0.83 47.20
N PRO A 351 8.05 0.22 47.42
CA PRO A 351 9.29 0.08 48.19
C PRO A 351 9.06 -0.41 49.62
N THR A 352 7.94 -0.04 50.25
CA THR A 352 7.68 -0.38 51.65
C THR A 352 7.36 -1.87 51.89
N SER A 353 6.89 -2.60 50.87
CA SER A 353 6.67 -4.05 50.96
C SER A 353 7.93 -4.85 50.58
N GLY A 354 8.90 -4.23 49.91
CA GLY A 354 10.09 -4.89 49.40
C GLY A 354 9.82 -5.80 48.19
N ASP A 355 8.70 -5.59 47.49
CA ASP A 355 8.34 -6.37 46.31
C ASP A 355 9.26 -6.03 45.14
N ASP A 356 9.79 -7.03 44.44
CA ASP A 356 10.63 -6.76 43.28
C ASP A 356 9.83 -6.16 42.12
N ALA A 357 10.44 -5.28 41.33
CA ALA A 357 9.88 -4.83 40.06
C ALA A 357 10.30 -5.82 38.95
N VAL A 358 9.32 -6.48 38.34
CA VAL A 358 9.54 -7.54 37.35
C VAL A 358 9.11 -7.05 35.98
N PHE A 359 10.03 -7.11 35.02
CA PHE A 359 9.81 -6.79 33.61
C PHE A 359 10.04 -8.05 32.78
N ASN A 360 9.13 -8.33 31.86
CA ASN A 360 9.18 -9.42 30.92
C ASN A 360 9.49 -8.87 29.54
N PHE A 361 10.42 -9.51 28.86
CA PHE A 361 10.84 -9.15 27.52
C PHE A 361 10.69 -10.34 26.58
N THR A 362 10.28 -10.06 25.36
CA THR A 362 10.37 -11.00 24.24
C THR A 362 11.66 -10.73 23.48
N TYR A 363 12.49 -11.75 23.31
CA TYR A 363 13.70 -11.74 22.50
C TYR A 363 13.47 -12.53 21.23
N SER A 364 13.72 -11.91 20.07
CA SER A 364 13.57 -12.56 18.77
C SER A 364 14.87 -12.43 17.97
N THR A 365 15.31 -13.52 17.39
CA THR A 365 16.46 -13.57 16.47
C THR A 365 16.04 -13.18 15.07
N ILE A 366 16.98 -12.57 14.35
CA ILE A 366 16.74 -12.03 13.02
C ILE A 366 17.70 -12.69 12.04
N LEU A 367 17.18 -13.19 10.91
CA LEU A 367 17.94 -13.90 9.87
C LEU A 367 18.84 -15.03 10.40
N GLY A 368 18.35 -15.85 11.33
CA GLY A 368 19.07 -17.02 11.84
C GLY A 368 20.28 -16.66 12.72
N PHE A 369 20.31 -15.45 13.28
CA PHE A 369 21.26 -15.06 14.30
C PHE A 369 21.26 -16.09 15.44
N ASN A 370 22.44 -16.60 15.75
CA ASN A 370 22.64 -17.67 16.73
C ASN A 370 23.78 -17.38 17.70
N GLU A 371 24.26 -16.13 17.72
CA GLU A 371 25.29 -15.73 18.67
C GLU A 371 24.65 -15.49 20.05
N ASN A 372 25.45 -15.68 21.10
CA ASN A 372 24.97 -15.55 22.47
C ASN A 372 24.86 -14.07 22.88
N THR A 373 23.64 -13.59 23.08
CA THR A 373 23.32 -12.25 23.59
C THR A 373 23.19 -12.26 25.10
N THR A 374 24.06 -11.55 25.82
CA THR A 374 24.06 -11.49 27.29
C THR A 374 23.36 -10.22 27.78
N PHE A 375 22.47 -10.34 28.76
CA PHE A 375 21.66 -9.23 29.26
C PHE A 375 22.29 -8.55 30.48
N SER A 376 22.25 -7.22 30.49
CA SER A 376 22.69 -6.39 31.61
C SER A 376 21.90 -5.08 31.61
N ALA A 377 21.71 -4.49 32.79
CA ALA A 377 21.07 -3.18 32.95
C ALA A 377 22.02 -2.21 33.67
N THR A 378 21.89 -0.93 33.36
CA THR A 378 22.60 0.18 34.01
C THR A 378 21.61 1.24 34.44
N GLY A 379 22.00 2.17 35.32
CA GLY A 379 21.12 3.27 35.75
C GLY A 379 20.09 2.88 36.83
N LEU A 380 20.32 1.76 37.53
CA LEU A 380 19.44 1.31 38.60
C LEU A 380 19.32 2.36 39.73
N PRO A 381 18.16 2.42 40.41
CA PRO A 381 18.03 3.18 41.65
C PRO A 381 19.14 2.81 42.65
N ALA A 382 19.65 3.79 43.40
CA ALA A 382 20.70 3.55 44.37
C ALA A 382 20.24 2.52 45.42
N GLY A 383 20.99 1.42 45.56
CA GLY A 383 20.66 0.30 46.46
C GLY A 383 19.91 -0.86 45.80
N ALA A 384 19.33 -0.67 44.61
CA ALA A 384 18.67 -1.74 43.89
C ALA A 384 19.67 -2.76 43.33
N THR A 385 19.19 -3.99 43.13
CA THR A 385 19.89 -5.05 42.39
C THR A 385 19.13 -5.37 41.12
N VAL A 386 19.82 -5.92 40.11
CA VAL A 386 19.18 -6.44 38.90
C VAL A 386 19.63 -7.86 38.63
N SER A 387 18.70 -8.69 38.17
CA SER A 387 18.99 -10.02 37.67
C SER A 387 18.16 -10.32 36.43
N PHE A 388 18.69 -11.16 35.56
CA PHE A 388 18.03 -11.62 34.34
C PHE A 388 17.90 -13.14 34.38
N ASN A 389 16.74 -13.65 33.96
CA ASN A 389 16.50 -15.08 33.80
C ASN A 389 15.77 -15.35 32.48
N PRO A 390 16.41 -16.04 31.49
CA PRO A 390 17.83 -16.44 31.48
C PRO A 390 18.78 -15.23 31.38
N THR A 391 20.07 -15.43 31.71
CA THR A 391 21.10 -14.36 31.63
C THR A 391 21.58 -14.07 30.21
N SER A 392 21.31 -14.98 29.27
CA SER A 392 21.60 -14.81 27.85
C SER A 392 20.67 -15.66 26.98
N LEU A 393 20.50 -15.26 25.73
CA LEU A 393 19.79 -16.02 24.69
C LEU A 393 20.58 -16.02 23.38
N SER A 394 20.39 -17.06 22.57
CA SER A 394 20.93 -17.21 21.20
C SER A 394 19.88 -17.70 20.21
N ALA A 395 18.61 -17.74 20.64
CA ALA A 395 17.43 -18.13 19.89
C ALA A 395 16.23 -17.43 20.51
N ASP A 396 15.11 -17.39 19.78
CA ASP A 396 13.86 -16.79 20.23
C ASP A 396 13.46 -17.30 21.62
N GLY A 397 13.03 -16.39 22.48
CA GLY A 397 12.67 -16.73 23.85
C GLY A 397 12.25 -15.55 24.69
N ASN A 398 11.85 -15.83 25.92
CA ASN A 398 11.45 -14.82 26.88
C ASN A 398 12.56 -14.59 27.92
N VAL A 399 12.70 -13.34 28.34
CA VAL A 399 13.64 -12.91 29.38
C VAL A 399 12.88 -12.14 30.45
N THR A 400 13.08 -12.53 31.70
CA THR A 400 12.58 -11.77 32.84
C THR A 400 13.73 -10.99 33.47
N MET A 401 13.59 -9.67 33.55
CA MET A 401 14.43 -8.78 34.36
C MET A 401 13.74 -8.54 35.71
N THR A 402 14.41 -8.86 36.79
CA THR A 402 13.94 -8.58 38.15
C THR A 402 14.84 -7.52 38.77
N VAL A 403 14.26 -6.36 39.08
CA VAL A 403 14.88 -5.29 39.86
C VAL A 403 14.46 -5.46 41.31
N GLY A 404 15.39 -5.89 42.14
CA GLY A 404 15.15 -6.20 43.54
C GLY A 404 15.83 -5.23 44.51
N ASN A 405 15.69 -5.53 45.81
CA ASN A 405 16.20 -4.71 46.91
C ASN A 405 15.66 -3.26 46.92
N ILE A 406 14.47 -3.06 46.34
CA ILE A 406 13.87 -1.74 46.19
C ILE A 406 13.37 -1.15 47.52
N GLY A 407 13.24 -1.94 48.58
CA GLY A 407 12.91 -1.40 49.91
C GLY A 407 13.98 -0.49 50.50
N SER A 408 15.16 -0.44 49.88
CA SER A 408 16.24 0.48 50.23
C SER A 408 16.41 1.67 49.27
N THR A 409 15.56 1.76 48.24
CA THR A 409 15.65 2.81 47.21
C THR A 409 14.72 3.96 47.53
N ALA A 410 15.03 5.16 47.03
CA ALA A 410 14.12 6.30 47.14
C ALA A 410 12.84 6.07 46.32
N GLU A 411 11.72 6.65 46.76
CA GLU A 411 10.49 6.69 45.96
C GLU A 411 10.67 7.66 44.78
N GLY A 412 10.29 7.23 43.58
CA GLY A 412 10.41 8.05 42.38
C GLY A 412 10.14 7.26 41.09
N GLU A 413 10.09 7.98 39.98
CA GLU A 413 10.09 7.38 38.64
C GLU A 413 11.54 7.17 38.17
N TYR A 414 11.78 6.00 37.58
CA TYR A 414 13.08 5.57 37.08
C TYR A 414 12.91 5.07 35.64
N THR A 415 13.83 5.48 34.76
CA THR A 415 13.81 5.20 33.32
C THR A 415 15.08 4.54 32.87
#